data_AF-A0AAW9EE42-F1
#
_entry.id   AF-A0AAW9EE42-F1
#
_cell.length_a   1.000
_cell.length_b   1.000
_cell.length_c   1.000
_cell.angle_alpha   90.00
_cell.angle_beta   90.00
_cell.angle_gamma   90.00
#
_symmetry.space_group_name_H-M   'P 1'
#
loop_
_entity.id
_entity.type
_entity.pdbx_description
1 polymer ?
#
loop_
_entity_poly.entity_id
_entity_poly.type
_entity_poly.pdbx_seq_one_letter_code
_entity_poly.pdbx_strand_id
1 'polypeptide(L)' 'AMLTRIMNMAAEDHQPPLVRGRRVKLKYAHAGGYNPPIVVIHGNQVKDLPDSYKRYLMNYFRKSLDVMGTPIRIQFK' A
#
# COMPACT_ATOMS: atom_id res chain seq x y z
N ALA A 1 -9.39 -7.23 7.85
CA ALA A 1 -8.72 -6.10 8.52
C ALA A 1 -9.01 -4.79 7.78
N MET A 2 -9.18 -3.66 8.48
CA MET A 2 -9.48 -2.34 7.89
C MET A 2 -8.43 -1.92 6.83
N LEU A 3 -7.14 -2.11 7.11
CA LEU A 3 -6.06 -1.78 6.18
C LEU A 3 -6.12 -2.57 4.87
N THR A 4 -6.52 -3.85 4.93
CA THR A 4 -6.68 -4.67 3.72
C THR A 4 -7.84 -4.17 2.87
N ARG A 5 -8.93 -3.68 3.48
CA ARG A 5 -10.05 -3.09 2.73
C ARG A 5 -9.61 -1.80 2.01
N ILE A 6 -8.90 -0.92 2.71
CA ILE A 6 -8.34 0.32 2.14
C ILE A 6 -7.40 0.00 0.96
N MET A 7 -6.52 -0.98 1.14
CA MET A 7 -5.62 -1.43 0.07
C MET A 7 -6.38 -1.93 -1.17
N ASN A 8 -7.45 -2.70 -0.97
CA ASN A 8 -8.25 -3.22 -2.09
C ASN A 8 -8.96 -2.08 -2.82
N MET A 9 -9.56 -1.13 -2.10
CA MET A 9 -10.18 0.06 -2.73
C MET A 9 -9.15 0.85 -3.55
N ALA A 10 -7.94 1.07 -3.02
CA ALA A 10 -6.87 1.73 -3.77
C ALA A 10 -6.47 0.93 -5.04
N ALA A 11 -6.43 -0.40 -4.96
CA ALA A 11 -6.10 -1.24 -6.10
C ALA A 11 -7.21 -1.29 -7.16
N GLU A 12 -8.47 -1.11 -6.75
CA GLU A 12 -9.63 -1.01 -7.64
C GLU A 12 -9.67 0.35 -8.34
N ASP A 13 -9.47 1.44 -7.59
CA ASP A 13 -9.41 2.81 -8.12
C ASP A 13 -8.23 3.00 -9.09
N HIS A 14 -7.08 2.43 -8.74
CA HIS A 14 -5.88 2.50 -9.57
C HIS A 14 -5.15 1.16 -9.57
N GLN A 15 -5.30 0.41 -10.67
CA GLN A 15 -4.75 -0.93 -10.79
C GLN A 15 -3.22 -0.96 -10.68
N PRO A 16 -2.65 -1.96 -9.99
CA PRO A 16 -1.21 -2.16 -9.97
C PRO A 16 -0.63 -2.36 -11.37
N PRO A 17 0.56 -1.78 -11.66
CA PRO A 17 1.20 -1.92 -12.95
C PRO A 17 1.62 -3.36 -13.23
N LEU A 18 1.80 -3.64 -14.52
CA LEU A 18 2.47 -4.86 -14.97
C LEU A 18 3.97 -4.68 -14.85
N VAL A 19 4.64 -5.63 -14.21
CA VAL A 19 6.10 -5.67 -14.10
C VAL A 19 6.58 -6.98 -14.73
N ARG A 20 7.46 -6.87 -15.73
CA ARG A 20 8.00 -8.02 -16.49
C ARG A 20 6.89 -8.95 -17.02
N GLY A 21 5.83 -8.36 -17.56
CA GLY A 21 4.70 -9.09 -18.15
C GLY A 21 3.73 -9.73 -17.14
N ARG A 22 3.91 -9.52 -15.83
CA ARG A 22 2.99 -10.03 -14.79
C ARG A 22 2.44 -8.87 -13.96
N ARG A 23 1.15 -8.93 -13.62
CA ARG A 23 0.54 -7.92 -12.76
C ARG A 23 0.92 -8.18 -11.30
N VAL A 24 1.37 -7.14 -10.62
CA VAL A 24 1.62 -7.18 -9.17
C VAL A 24 0.31 -7.48 -8.46
N LYS A 25 0.32 -8.43 -7.52
CA LYS A 25 -0.88 -8.80 -6.73
C LYS A 25 -0.69 -8.41 -5.28
N LEU A 26 -1.49 -7.46 -4.81
CA LEU A 26 -1.61 -7.12 -3.40
C LEU A 26 -2.56 -8.14 -2.74
N LYS A 27 -2.15 -8.78 -1.64
CA LYS A 27 -2.95 -9.84 -0.98
C LYS A 27 -3.62 -9.35 0.28
N TYR A 28 -2.84 -8.79 1.21
CA TYR A 28 -3.36 -8.24 2.45
C TYR A 28 -2.40 -7.21 3.04
N ALA A 29 -2.92 -6.41 3.97
CA ALA A 29 -2.17 -5.39 4.68
C ALA A 29 -2.44 -5.43 6.18
N HIS A 30 -1.40 -5.19 6.98
CA HIS A 30 -1.49 -5.10 8.44
C HIS A 30 -0.62 -3.96 8.99
N ALA A 31 -0.86 -3.57 10.25
CA ALA A 31 -0.06 -2.54 10.92
C ALA A 31 1.26 -3.16 11.39
N GLY A 32 2.39 -2.61 10.94
CA GLY A 32 3.74 -2.98 11.40
C GLY A 32 4.21 -2.17 12.61
N GLY A 33 3.54 -1.08 12.94
CA GLY A 33 3.88 -0.17 14.03
C GLY A 33 3.05 1.12 13.96
N TYR A 34 3.02 1.87 15.06
CA TYR A 34 2.12 3.03 15.21
C TYR A 34 2.85 4.38 15.32
N ASN A 35 4.13 4.41 15.71
CA ASN A 35 4.92 5.64 15.83
C ASN A 35 6.33 5.49 15.22
N PRO A 36 6.53 5.88 13.94
CA PRO A 36 5.53 6.37 12.99
C PRO A 36 4.59 5.24 12.52
N PRO A 37 3.38 5.54 11.99
CA PRO A 37 2.49 4.53 11.44
C PRO A 37 3.15 3.77 10.28
N ILE A 38 3.28 2.45 10.42
CA ILE A 38 3.83 1.55 9.40
C ILE A 38 2.71 0.63 8.92
N VAL A 39 2.45 0.63 7.62
CA VAL A 39 1.57 -0.33 6.96
C VAL A 39 2.45 -1.32 6.19
N VAL A 40 2.33 -2.60 6.51
CA VAL A 40 3.03 -3.68 5.81
C VAL A 40 2.06 -4.32 4.82
N ILE A 41 2.40 -4.26 3.55
CA ILE A 41 1.62 -4.82 2.44
C ILE A 41 2.30 -6.10 1.96
N HIS A 42 1.55 -7.19 1.96
CA HIS A 42 1.99 -8.49 1.48
C HIS A 42 1.41 -8.78 0.11
N GLY A 43 2.22 -9.38 -0.76
CA GLY A 43 1.74 -9.76 -2.08
C GLY A 43 2.77 -10.48 -2.95
N ASN A 44 2.47 -10.60 -4.23
CA ASN A 44 3.38 -11.14 -5.23
C ASN A 44 4.02 -9.97 -6.01
N GLN A 45 5.35 -9.99 -6.15
CA GLN A 45 6.12 -8.95 -6.87
C GLN A 45 5.94 -7.53 -6.32
N VAL A 46 5.53 -7.41 -5.05
CA VAL A 46 5.28 -6.10 -4.43
C VAL A 46 6.54 -5.25 -4.27
N LYS A 47 7.72 -5.89 -4.23
CA LYS A 47 9.03 -5.21 -4.21
C LYS A 47 9.36 -4.52 -5.54
N ASP A 48 8.80 -5.05 -6.63
CA ASP A 48 9.04 -4.53 -7.99
C ASP A 48 8.07 -3.40 -8.35
N LEU A 49 7.22 -2.96 -7.42
CA LEU A 49 6.35 -1.81 -7.65
C LEU A 49 7.18 -0.55 -7.93
N PRO A 50 6.82 0.23 -8.97
CA PRO A 50 7.40 1.54 -9.20
C PRO A 50 7.16 2.47 -8.00
N ASP A 51 8.11 3.36 -7.73
CA ASP A 51 8.02 4.29 -6.59
C ASP A 51 6.82 5.23 -6.70
N SER A 52 6.35 5.53 -7.91
CA SER A 52 5.10 6.27 -8.15
C SER A 52 3.90 5.54 -7.54
N TYR A 53 3.78 4.23 -7.73
CA TYR A 53 2.69 3.43 -7.19
C TYR A 53 2.81 3.26 -5.67
N LYS A 54 4.04 3.15 -5.14
CA LYS A 54 4.28 3.15 -3.68
C LYS A 54 3.82 4.47 -3.04
N ARG A 55 4.14 5.62 -3.66
CA ARG A 55 3.68 6.95 -3.22
C ARG A 55 2.16 7.09 -3.35
N TYR A 56 1.57 6.55 -4.41
CA TYR A 56 0.12 6.51 -4.57
C TYR A 56 -0.55 5.79 -3.38
N LEU A 57 -0.12 4.57 -3.07
CA LEU A 57 -0.64 3.81 -1.92
C LEU A 57 -0.45 4.57 -0.62
N MET A 58 0.72 5.17 -0.40
CA MET A 58 1.02 5.96 0.81
C MET A 58 0.05 7.12 0.97
N ASN A 59 -0.20 7.87 -0.10
CA ASN A 59 -1.13 8.99 -0.10
C ASN A 59 -2.58 8.52 0.08
N TYR A 60 -2.94 7.37 -0.48
CA TYR A 60 -4.27 6.78 -0.32
C TYR A 60 -4.52 6.41 1.15
N PHE A 61 -3.59 5.68 1.77
CA PHE A 61 -3.68 5.35 3.20
C PHE A 61 -3.71 6.61 4.07
N ARG A 62 -2.92 7.64 3.74
CA ARG A 62 -2.92 8.91 4.48
C ARG A 62 -4.30 9.57 4.46
N LYS A 63 -4.95 9.60 3.29
CA LYS A 63 -6.30 10.16 3.13
C LYS A 63 -7.36 9.30 3.82
N SER A 64 -7.32 7.99 3.66
CA SER A 64 -8.34 7.09 4.22
C SER A 64 -8.29 6.95 5.74
N LEU A 65 -7.11 7.17 6.35
CA LEU A 65 -6.92 7.08 7.81
C LEU A 65 -6.92 8.45 8.50
N ASP A 66 -7.10 9.54 7.74
CA ASP A 66 -7.10 10.93 8.22
C ASP A 66 -5.88 11.27 9.12
N VAL A 67 -4.72 10.73 8.76
CA VAL A 67 -3.50 10.93 9.56
C VAL A 67 -2.87 12.27 9.22
N MET A 68 -2.96 13.19 10.17
CA MET A 68 -2.33 14.51 10.13
C MET A 68 -1.04 14.51 10.97
N GLY A 69 0.03 15.13 10.43
CA GLY A 69 1.27 15.40 11.18
C GLY A 69 2.35 14.31 11.17
N THR A 70 2.04 13.04 10.87
CA THR A 70 3.06 11.97 10.77
C THR A 70 3.03 11.29 9.39
N PRO A 71 4.18 11.12 8.71
CA PRO A 71 4.22 10.39 7.45
C PRO A 71 3.91 8.90 7.68
N ILE A 72 2.97 8.35 6.91
CA ILE A 72 2.72 6.91 6.87
C ILE A 72 3.83 6.23 6.09
N ARG A 73 4.47 5.21 6.67
CA ARG A 73 5.47 4.39 5.98
C ARG A 73 4.81 3.14 5.44
N ILE A 74 5.04 2.83 4.18
CA ILE A 74 4.62 1.56 3.59
C ILE A 74 5.84 0.66 3.42
N GLN A 75 5.74 -0.57 3.92
CA GLN A 75 6.72 -1.63 3.68
C GLN A 75 6.07 -2.73 2.85
N PHE A 76 6.84 -3.29 1.91
CA PHE A 76 6.38 -4.36 1.04
C PHE A 76 7.10 -5.66 1.38
N LYS A 77 6.34 -6.74 1.57
CA LYS A 77 6.86 -8.08 1.86
C LYS A 77 6.35 -9.12 0.88
#